data_AF-A0A4R6Y8F7-F1
#
_entry.id   AF-A0A4R6Y8F7-F1
#
_cell.length_a   1.000
_cell.length_b   1.000
_cell.length_c   1.000
_cell.angle_alpha   90.00
_cell.angle_beta   90.00
_cell.angle_gamma   90.00
#
_symmetry.space_group_name_H-M   'P 1'
#
loop_
_entity.id
_entity.type
_entity.pdbx_description
1 polymer ?
#
loop_
_entity_poly.entity_id
_entity_poly.type
_entity_poly.pdbx_seq_one_letter_code
_entity_poly.pdbx_strand_id
1 'polypeptide(L)'
;MHPLDKFTPEVAALLEELRSSNGLYLKGEALQQFRQYVGEWLHRYASVRNARCLTVGSIQNVRQKHQFICQNHHEFELNVPSLSAGIWCHACFVENRKDSLDVINAFVAKRGGRCLATRYITSETKYTFECSKGHQWTATWNAIKRGGWCRTCFADNLRGNLEEIHQFVAQFGWRCHSTQYINASTHYDFECQHGHRWSAKWGNIKQLKGCPECHRLTQINSFETILERIHAKGGVCLSPASEYRNSHSKLKVRCARGHEFLRGVQGLSAGKWCQQCAIEDMRKYTITDLQQYAAKQRGQCLSQTFISTNHEYDWKCEFGHVFKRNWAYVQEQWCSECFHQNQRIKSWERVNDIVNDKNGTCVDSIESFKDSRSELWVRCSNGHHFSTTSTNLEVGMWCPKCYHASLRKNSIVNLHHFAQKKGGKCHSQRYTNGDHKYEWECIEGHRWSAGWFNVQKLKEWCPTCRAVAMKAQKKETLRRQRAKKQPHKTKKGRW
;
A
#
# COMPACT_ATOMS: atom_id res chain seq x y z
N MET A 1 -3.46 51.82 26.93
CA MET A 1 -4.54 52.81 27.14
C MET A 1 -5.87 52.08 27.02
N HIS A 2 -6.72 52.18 28.03
CA HIS A 2 -8.01 51.51 28.09
C HIS A 2 -8.99 52.14 27.09
N PRO A 3 -9.93 51.42 26.47
CA PRO A 3 -10.84 51.96 25.45
C PRO A 3 -11.68 53.18 25.90
N LEU A 4 -11.88 53.33 27.21
CA LEU A 4 -12.58 54.44 27.85
C LEU A 4 -11.70 55.69 28.07
N ASP A 5 -10.39 55.61 27.77
CA ASP A 5 -9.45 56.75 27.85
C ASP A 5 -9.55 57.69 26.65
N LYS A 6 -10.28 57.29 25.60
CA LYS A 6 -10.43 58.08 24.39
C LYS A 6 -11.66 58.97 24.51
N PHE A 7 -11.49 60.25 24.18
CA PHE A 7 -12.60 61.16 23.93
C PHE A 7 -13.58 60.54 22.91
N THR A 8 -14.87 60.87 23.01
CA THR A 8 -15.78 60.54 21.90
C THR A 8 -15.24 61.19 20.62
N PRO A 9 -15.50 60.62 19.44
CA PRO A 9 -14.99 61.17 18.18
C PRO A 9 -15.32 62.66 18.01
N GLU A 10 -16.47 63.12 18.49
CA GLU A 10 -16.85 64.55 18.46
C GLU A 10 -15.93 65.41 19.35
N VAL A 11 -15.61 64.95 20.56
CA VAL A 11 -14.73 65.69 21.48
C VAL A 11 -13.27 65.64 21.00
N ALA A 12 -12.84 64.55 20.36
CA ALA A 12 -11.52 64.46 19.75
C ALA A 12 -11.35 65.46 18.59
N ALA A 13 -12.38 65.62 17.74
CA ALA A 13 -12.38 66.59 16.66
C ALA A 13 -12.34 68.05 17.17
N LEU A 14 -13.14 68.37 18.20
CA LEU A 14 -13.12 69.67 18.88
C LEU A 14 -11.74 69.99 19.51
N LEU A 15 -11.06 68.99 20.07
CA LEU A 15 -9.73 69.15 20.66
C LEU A 15 -8.64 69.36 19.60
N GLU A 16 -8.77 68.79 18.40
CA GLU A 16 -7.87 69.08 17.28
C GLU A 16 -8.07 70.49 16.69
N GLU A 17 -9.32 70.94 16.54
CA GLU A 17 -9.61 72.34 16.15
C GLU A 17 -9.06 73.35 17.16
N LEU A 18 -9.17 73.06 18.46
CA LEU A 18 -8.63 73.91 19.53
C LEU A 18 -7.09 73.92 19.59
N ARG A 19 -6.44 72.80 19.26
CA ARG A 19 -4.97 72.74 19.14
C ARG A 19 -4.48 73.59 17.95
N SER A 20 -5.26 73.63 16.88
CA SER A 20 -4.92 74.33 15.64
C SER A 20 -5.18 75.84 15.70
N SER A 21 -6.15 76.30 16.50
CA SER A 21 -6.56 77.71 16.61
C SER A 21 -5.87 78.52 17.73
N ASN A 22 -4.80 77.98 18.34
CA ASN A 22 -4.07 78.62 19.44
C ASN A 22 -4.94 79.01 20.65
N GLY A 23 -6.07 78.32 20.86
CA GLY A 23 -6.82 78.30 22.12
C GLY A 23 -7.53 79.60 22.51
N LEU A 24 -7.99 80.41 21.55
CA LEU A 24 -8.71 81.64 21.85
C LEU A 24 -10.12 81.63 21.21
N TYR A 25 -11.06 81.13 22.01
CA TYR A 25 -12.52 81.32 21.94
C TYR A 25 -13.34 80.38 21.03
N LEU A 26 -13.86 79.29 21.62
CA LEU A 26 -15.17 78.77 21.22
C LEU A 26 -16.22 79.85 21.58
N LYS A 27 -17.16 80.18 20.69
CA LYS A 27 -18.26 81.12 20.96
C LYS A 27 -19.61 80.45 20.71
N GLY A 28 -20.65 80.91 21.41
CA GLY A 28 -22.02 80.41 21.25
C GLY A 28 -22.22 78.97 21.75
N GLU A 29 -23.12 78.22 21.10
CA GLU A 29 -23.53 76.86 21.49
C GLU A 29 -22.37 75.86 21.58
N ALA A 30 -21.35 76.00 20.72
CA ALA A 30 -20.19 75.09 20.71
C ALA A 30 -19.36 75.16 22.00
N LEU A 31 -19.23 76.34 22.62
CA LEU A 31 -18.55 76.50 23.92
C LEU A 31 -19.36 75.87 25.06
N GLN A 32 -20.69 75.96 24.98
CA GLN A 32 -21.59 75.45 26.01
C GLN A 32 -21.62 73.91 25.99
N GLN A 33 -21.69 73.31 24.81
CA GLN A 33 -21.58 71.86 24.63
C GLN A 33 -20.20 71.33 25.08
N PHE A 34 -19.11 72.00 24.68
CA PHE A 34 -17.75 71.61 25.08
C PHE A 34 -17.55 71.61 26.60
N ARG A 35 -18.08 72.62 27.30
CA ARG A 35 -18.01 72.74 28.77
C ARG A 35 -18.69 71.57 29.48
N GLN A 36 -19.85 71.15 29.00
CA GLN A 36 -20.61 70.05 29.59
C GLN A 36 -19.90 68.71 29.38
N TYR A 37 -19.49 68.41 28.14
CA TYR A 37 -18.89 67.11 27.80
C TYR A 37 -17.52 66.88 28.45
N VAL A 38 -16.64 67.88 28.49
CA VAL A 38 -15.29 67.71 29.07
C VAL A 38 -15.34 67.65 30.60
N GLY A 39 -16.27 68.38 31.23
CA GLY A 39 -16.49 68.31 32.68
C GLY A 39 -16.88 66.91 33.13
N GLU A 40 -17.91 66.33 32.49
CA GLU A 40 -18.35 64.96 32.77
C GLU A 40 -17.25 63.93 32.47
N TRP A 41 -16.48 64.13 31.39
CA TRP A 41 -15.36 63.25 31.05
C TRP A 41 -14.25 63.25 32.11
N LEU A 42 -13.85 64.40 32.66
CA LEU A 42 -12.79 64.47 33.68
C LEU A 42 -13.16 63.69 34.95
N HIS A 43 -14.42 63.80 35.40
CA HIS A 43 -14.90 63.03 36.55
C HIS A 43 -14.95 61.52 36.26
N ARG A 44 -15.40 61.13 35.06
CA ARG A 44 -15.41 59.73 34.63
C ARG A 44 -14.00 59.15 34.47
N TYR A 45 -13.08 59.89 33.88
CA TYR A 45 -11.69 59.50 33.66
C TYR A 45 -10.95 59.28 34.98
N ALA A 46 -11.18 60.16 35.97
CA ALA A 46 -10.65 59.99 37.32
C ALA A 46 -11.25 58.73 37.99
N SER A 47 -12.58 58.56 37.91
CA SER A 47 -13.28 57.41 38.52
C SER A 47 -12.79 56.06 38.00
N VAL A 48 -12.58 55.93 36.68
CA VAL A 48 -12.04 54.69 36.07
C VAL A 48 -10.64 54.34 36.60
N ARG A 49 -9.87 55.32 37.08
CA ARG A 49 -8.53 55.12 37.67
C ARG A 49 -8.56 55.09 39.20
N ASN A 50 -9.73 54.84 39.81
CA ASN A 50 -9.95 54.89 41.26
C ASN A 50 -9.46 56.20 41.89
N ALA A 51 -9.69 57.31 41.19
CA ALA A 51 -9.27 58.64 41.60
C ALA A 51 -10.45 59.61 41.58
N ARG A 52 -10.30 60.72 42.29
CA ARG A 52 -11.33 61.75 42.37
C ARG A 52 -10.81 63.06 41.78
N CYS A 53 -11.53 63.60 40.82
CA CYS A 53 -11.33 64.97 40.35
C CYS A 53 -11.92 65.93 41.40
N LEU A 54 -11.10 66.87 41.87
CA LEU A 54 -11.46 67.84 42.91
C LEU A 54 -11.91 69.19 42.32
N THR A 55 -11.70 69.42 41.03
CA THR A 55 -12.09 70.67 40.37
C THR A 55 -13.59 70.71 40.10
N VAL A 56 -14.30 71.72 40.65
CA VAL A 56 -15.75 71.93 40.46
C VAL A 56 -15.97 73.31 39.87
N GLY A 57 -16.39 73.38 38.59
CA GLY A 57 -16.63 74.65 37.87
C GLY A 57 -16.51 74.54 36.36
N SER A 58 -17.10 75.47 35.61
CA SER A 58 -17.13 75.47 34.13
C SER A 58 -15.73 75.62 33.53
N ILE A 59 -15.33 74.66 32.68
CA ILE A 59 -14.03 74.65 31.99
C ILE A 59 -13.90 75.87 31.09
N GLN A 60 -12.84 76.66 31.28
CA GLN A 60 -12.63 77.87 30.49
C GLN A 60 -11.73 77.63 29.27
N ASN A 61 -10.74 76.73 29.38
CA ASN A 61 -9.88 76.32 28.26
C ASN A 61 -9.20 74.96 28.54
N VAL A 62 -8.63 74.33 27.50
CA VAL A 62 -7.99 72.99 27.58
C VAL A 62 -6.63 72.95 28.29
N ARG A 63 -5.99 74.11 28.47
CA ARG A 63 -4.70 74.24 29.17
C ARG A 63 -4.88 74.43 30.67
N GLN A 64 -6.11 74.71 31.11
CA GLN A 64 -6.47 74.78 32.52
C GLN A 64 -6.06 73.47 33.20
N LYS A 65 -5.37 73.60 34.33
CA LYS A 65 -5.00 72.47 35.17
C LYS A 65 -6.18 72.09 36.04
N HIS A 66 -6.35 70.80 36.22
CA HIS A 66 -7.37 70.21 37.05
C HIS A 66 -6.70 69.39 38.15
N GLN A 67 -7.24 69.51 39.36
CA GLN A 67 -6.74 68.86 40.55
C GLN A 67 -7.37 67.46 40.70
N PHE A 68 -6.52 66.47 40.96
CA PHE A 68 -6.91 65.08 41.17
C PHE A 68 -6.27 64.53 42.44
N ILE A 69 -6.96 63.60 43.09
CA ILE A 69 -6.40 62.76 44.14
C ILE A 69 -6.54 61.28 43.74
N CYS A 70 -5.44 60.52 43.72
CA CYS A 70 -5.48 59.09 43.39
C CYS A 70 -5.83 58.21 44.60
N GLN A 71 -6.01 56.90 44.36
CA GLN A 71 -6.27 55.90 45.40
C GLN A 71 -5.19 55.85 46.50
N ASN A 72 -3.94 56.17 46.17
CA ASN A 72 -2.84 56.26 47.15
C ASN A 72 -2.78 57.63 47.84
N HIS A 73 -3.84 58.45 47.75
CA HIS A 73 -3.96 59.79 48.33
C HIS A 73 -2.94 60.83 47.85
N HIS A 74 -2.32 60.61 46.69
CA HIS A 74 -1.47 61.64 46.09
C HIS A 74 -2.33 62.68 45.38
N GLU A 75 -2.17 63.95 45.79
CA GLU A 75 -2.76 65.11 45.13
C GLU A 75 -1.84 65.60 44.01
N PHE A 76 -2.37 65.77 42.80
CA PHE A 76 -1.61 66.26 41.64
C PHE A 76 -2.48 67.02 40.65
N GLU A 77 -1.83 67.87 39.85
CA GLU A 77 -2.51 68.71 38.86
C GLU A 77 -2.11 68.34 37.44
N LEU A 78 -3.09 68.12 36.56
CA LEU A 78 -2.87 67.84 35.15
C LEU A 78 -3.85 68.62 34.28
N ASN A 79 -3.43 68.97 33.06
CA ASN A 79 -4.31 69.53 32.03
C ASN A 79 -4.80 68.44 31.07
N VAL A 80 -5.84 68.76 30.29
CA VAL A 80 -6.52 67.82 29.38
C VAL A 80 -5.54 67.16 28.38
N PRO A 81 -4.60 67.88 27.74
CA PRO A 81 -3.59 67.27 26.87
C PRO A 81 -2.69 66.24 27.58
N SER A 82 -2.25 66.51 28.81
CA SER A 82 -1.37 65.59 29.56
C SER A 82 -2.09 64.29 29.93
N LEU A 83 -3.38 64.38 30.27
CA LEU A 83 -4.23 63.21 30.52
C LEU A 83 -4.41 62.37 29.23
N SER A 84 -4.56 63.02 28.08
CA SER A 84 -4.67 62.32 26.79
C SER A 84 -3.40 61.58 26.38
N ALA A 85 -2.23 62.03 26.85
CA ALA A 85 -0.95 61.35 26.63
C ALA A 85 -0.75 60.12 27.54
N GLY A 86 -1.72 59.81 28.41
CA GLY A 86 -1.67 58.65 29.30
C GLY A 86 -0.78 58.85 30.52
N ILE A 87 -0.36 60.08 30.81
CA ILE A 87 0.41 60.42 32.00
C ILE A 87 -0.53 60.41 33.20
N TRP A 88 -0.17 59.65 34.22
CA TRP A 88 -0.89 59.55 35.50
C TRP A 88 0.07 59.73 36.68
N CYS A 89 -0.44 59.68 37.91
CA CYS A 89 0.28 59.94 39.16
C CYS A 89 1.75 59.46 39.15
N HIS A 90 2.70 60.41 39.11
CA HIS A 90 4.13 60.13 38.98
C HIS A 90 4.71 59.44 40.23
N ALA A 91 4.21 59.79 41.42
CA ALA A 91 4.65 59.19 42.68
C ALA A 91 4.44 57.68 42.70
N CYS A 92 3.24 57.21 42.31
CA CYS A 92 2.93 55.78 42.18
C CYS A 92 3.81 55.03 41.17
N PHE A 93 4.30 55.70 40.12
CA PHE A 93 5.16 55.08 39.11
C PHE A 93 6.59 54.85 39.63
N VAL A 94 7.11 55.79 40.42
CA VAL A 94 8.47 55.70 40.98
C VAL A 94 8.59 54.57 42.00
N GLU A 95 7.56 54.38 42.82
CA GLU A 95 7.52 53.35 43.87
C GLU A 95 7.54 51.90 43.33
N ASN A 96 7.25 51.68 42.05
CA ASN A 96 7.04 50.35 41.47
C ASN A 96 8.16 49.88 40.50
N ARG A 97 9.43 50.32 40.70
CA ARG A 97 10.56 50.00 39.78
C ARG A 97 11.16 48.60 39.99
N LYS A 98 11.43 47.89 38.87
CA LYS A 98 11.81 46.47 38.75
C LYS A 98 13.29 46.08 39.02
N ASP A 99 14.23 47.01 39.15
CA ASP A 99 15.65 46.68 39.38
C ASP A 99 16.04 47.07 40.83
N SER A 100 16.24 46.08 41.71
CA SER A 100 16.73 46.24 43.09
C SER A 100 18.02 45.44 43.34
N LEU A 101 18.70 45.70 44.47
CA LEU A 101 19.92 44.97 44.84
C LEU A 101 19.64 43.46 45.03
N ASP A 102 18.44 43.10 45.49
CA ASP A 102 18.01 41.71 45.66
C ASP A 102 17.95 40.97 44.33
N VAL A 103 17.52 41.65 43.26
CA VAL A 103 17.52 41.10 41.90
C VAL A 103 18.93 40.83 41.42
N ILE A 104 19.87 41.73 41.70
CA ILE A 104 21.29 41.55 41.36
C ILE A 104 21.86 40.35 42.12
N ASN A 105 21.66 40.30 43.44
CA ASN A 105 22.16 39.22 44.28
C ASN A 105 21.61 37.86 43.87
N ALA A 106 20.29 37.76 43.63
CA ALA A 106 19.67 36.53 43.17
C ALA A 106 20.22 36.06 41.81
N PHE A 107 20.49 37.00 40.88
CA PHE A 107 21.04 36.67 39.56
C PHE A 107 22.49 36.17 39.64
N VAL A 108 23.32 36.85 40.42
CA VAL A 108 24.74 36.48 40.57
C VAL A 108 24.88 35.18 41.36
N ALA A 109 24.03 34.95 42.37
CA ALA A 109 23.98 33.69 43.13
C ALA A 109 23.67 32.47 42.25
N LYS A 110 22.75 32.60 41.27
CA LYS A 110 22.47 31.52 40.29
C LYS A 110 23.68 31.10 39.46
N ARG A 111 24.66 32.00 39.27
CA ARG A 111 25.92 31.74 38.57
C ARG A 111 27.07 31.44 39.53
N GLY A 112 26.78 31.22 40.81
CA GLY A 112 27.77 30.87 41.83
C GLY A 112 28.67 32.04 42.22
N GLY A 113 28.19 33.28 42.17
CA GLY A 113 28.93 34.44 42.67
C GLY A 113 28.11 35.27 43.67
N ARG A 114 28.70 36.34 44.20
CA ARG A 114 28.04 37.33 45.05
C ARG A 114 28.37 38.76 44.62
N CYS A 115 27.42 39.68 44.78
CA CYS A 115 27.68 41.11 44.67
C CYS A 115 28.10 41.64 46.04
N LEU A 116 29.15 42.47 46.08
CA LEU A 116 29.68 43.05 47.32
C LEU A 116 29.12 44.45 47.61
N ALA A 117 28.23 44.95 46.75
CA ALA A 117 27.61 46.26 46.94
C ALA A 117 26.50 46.21 47.99
N THR A 118 26.40 47.28 48.80
CA THR A 118 25.42 47.39 49.90
C THR A 118 24.12 48.09 49.49
N ARG A 119 24.10 48.80 48.34
CA ARG A 119 22.91 49.44 47.79
C ARG A 119 22.93 49.45 46.25
N TYR A 120 21.75 49.40 45.64
CA TYR A 120 21.59 49.63 44.21
C TYR A 120 21.48 51.13 43.92
N ILE A 121 22.26 51.61 42.94
CA ILE A 121 22.28 53.02 42.54
C ILE A 121 21.66 53.15 41.15
N THR A 122 22.38 52.69 40.11
CA THR A 122 21.86 52.61 38.74
C THR A 122 22.38 51.37 38.02
N SER A 123 21.79 51.05 36.87
CA SER A 123 22.23 49.92 36.04
C SER A 123 23.60 50.15 35.37
N GLU A 124 24.05 51.41 35.34
CA GLU A 124 25.32 51.87 34.76
C GLU A 124 26.43 52.01 35.81
N THR A 125 26.07 52.02 37.10
CA THR A 125 27.06 52.03 38.18
C THR A 125 27.89 50.74 38.13
N LYS A 126 29.20 50.86 38.37
CA LYS A 126 30.11 49.71 38.50
C LYS A 126 29.97 49.13 39.91
N TYR A 127 29.65 47.85 39.98
CA TYR A 127 29.56 47.07 41.21
C TYR A 127 30.72 46.07 41.25
N THR A 128 31.15 45.72 42.47
CA THR A 128 32.16 44.68 42.69
C THR A 128 31.46 43.35 42.90
N PHE A 129 31.88 42.33 42.16
CA PHE A 129 31.38 40.96 42.23
C PHE A 129 32.51 40.00 42.60
N GLU A 130 32.15 38.87 43.19
CA GLU A 130 33.05 37.78 43.54
C GLU A 130 32.48 36.45 43.04
N CYS A 131 33.30 35.58 42.46
CA CYS A 131 32.86 34.27 41.95
C CYS A 131 33.11 33.16 42.98
N SER A 132 32.62 31.96 42.70
CA SER A 132 32.81 30.77 43.55
C SER A 132 34.26 30.39 43.78
N LYS A 133 35.17 30.79 42.89
CA LYS A 133 36.62 30.59 43.04
C LYS A 133 37.32 31.71 43.84
N GLY A 134 36.56 32.67 44.38
CA GLY A 134 37.08 33.79 45.18
C GLY A 134 37.64 34.97 44.36
N HIS A 135 37.55 34.95 43.03
CA HIS A 135 38.02 36.06 42.21
C HIS A 135 37.06 37.25 42.27
N GLN A 136 37.59 38.43 42.57
CA GLN A 136 36.83 39.68 42.59
C GLN A 136 37.03 40.46 41.29
N TRP A 137 35.96 41.03 40.74
CA TRP A 137 36.02 41.92 39.58
C TRP A 137 34.94 42.99 39.62
N THR A 138 35.21 44.12 38.96
CA THR A 138 34.25 45.23 38.83
C THR A 138 33.54 45.19 37.48
N ALA A 139 32.21 45.29 37.48
CA ALA A 139 31.40 45.35 36.26
C ALA A 139 30.11 46.16 36.49
N THR A 140 29.46 46.63 35.43
CA THR A 140 28.14 47.25 35.55
C THR A 140 27.04 46.19 35.60
N TRP A 141 25.90 46.49 36.21
CA TRP A 141 24.75 45.57 36.23
C TRP A 141 24.31 45.21 34.80
N ASN A 142 24.31 46.19 33.89
CA ASN A 142 24.02 45.95 32.47
C ASN A 142 25.00 44.98 31.80
N ALA A 143 26.30 45.03 32.14
CA ALA A 143 27.30 44.11 31.58
C ALA A 143 27.09 42.67 32.09
N ILE A 144 26.75 42.49 33.37
CA ILE A 144 26.44 41.19 33.96
C ILE A 144 25.15 40.60 33.36
N LYS A 145 24.10 41.43 33.18
CA LYS A 145 22.84 41.03 32.51
C LYS A 145 23.09 40.53 31.09
N ARG A 146 23.99 41.16 30.34
CA ARG A 146 24.36 40.76 28.96
C ARG A 146 25.29 39.54 28.89
N GLY A 147 25.71 38.98 30.02
CA GLY A 147 26.54 37.76 30.05
C GLY A 147 28.00 37.96 30.42
N GLY A 148 28.44 39.17 30.75
CA GLY A 148 29.78 39.40 31.29
C GLY A 148 29.99 38.70 32.64
N TRP A 149 31.17 38.13 32.87
CA TRP A 149 31.51 37.40 34.10
C TRP A 149 33.01 37.52 34.45
N CYS A 150 33.46 36.77 35.46
CA CYS A 150 34.84 36.73 35.94
C CYS A 150 35.85 36.39 34.82
N ARG A 151 36.76 37.34 34.52
CA ARG A 151 37.79 37.19 33.48
C ARG A 151 38.86 36.15 33.82
N THR A 152 39.21 36.00 35.09
CA THR A 152 40.20 35.00 35.54
C THR A 152 39.67 33.60 35.35
N CYS A 153 38.43 33.32 35.80
CA CYS A 153 37.78 32.03 35.55
C CYS A 153 37.61 31.73 34.06
N PHE A 154 37.35 32.76 33.25
CA PHE A 154 37.28 32.61 31.80
C PHE A 154 38.64 32.21 31.22
N ALA A 155 39.73 32.87 31.61
CA ALA A 155 41.08 32.55 31.16
C ALA A 155 41.54 31.15 31.60
N ASP A 156 41.23 30.74 32.83
CA ASP A 156 41.54 29.39 33.33
C ASP A 156 40.80 28.31 32.55
N ASN A 157 39.54 28.56 32.16
CA ASN A 157 38.76 27.66 31.33
C ASN A 157 39.37 27.53 29.92
N LEU A 158 39.84 28.64 29.33
CA LEU A 158 40.56 28.59 28.05
C LEU A 158 41.84 27.74 28.14
N ARG A 159 42.62 27.84 29.23
CA ARG A 159 43.82 26.99 29.44
C ARG A 159 43.47 25.51 29.56
N GLY A 160 42.47 25.16 30.37
CA GLY A 160 41.99 23.78 30.51
C GLY A 160 41.54 23.16 29.19
N ASN A 161 40.91 23.96 28.32
CA ASN A 161 40.50 23.50 26.99
C ASN A 161 41.66 23.26 26.03
N LEU A 162 42.80 23.97 26.17
CA LEU A 162 43.99 23.70 25.35
C LEU A 162 44.69 22.41 25.79
N GLU A 163 44.77 22.17 27.10
CA GLU A 163 45.28 20.91 27.66
C GLU A 163 44.43 19.72 27.21
N GLU A 164 43.10 19.88 27.18
CA GLU A 164 42.18 18.87 26.64
C GLU A 164 42.48 18.55 25.16
N ILE A 165 42.75 19.56 24.33
CA ILE A 165 43.15 19.36 22.93
C ILE A 165 44.45 18.54 22.87
N HIS A 166 45.47 18.92 23.62
CA HIS A 166 46.78 18.24 23.62
C HIS A 166 46.67 16.77 24.06
N GLN A 167 45.93 16.50 25.14
CA GLN A 167 45.69 15.14 25.61
C GLN A 167 44.93 14.30 24.58
N PHE A 168 43.90 14.86 23.95
CA PHE A 168 43.11 14.17 22.95
C PHE A 168 43.92 13.82 21.70
N VAL A 169 44.76 14.72 21.19
CA VAL A 169 45.54 14.45 19.98
C VAL A 169 46.71 13.50 20.26
N ALA A 170 47.25 13.50 21.48
CA ALA A 170 48.32 12.60 21.89
C ALA A 170 47.92 11.11 21.83
N GLN A 171 46.66 10.78 22.13
CA GLN A 171 46.17 9.38 22.06
C GLN A 171 46.21 8.80 20.63
N PHE A 172 46.17 9.66 19.61
CA PHE A 172 46.28 9.29 18.19
C PHE A 172 47.70 9.52 17.64
N GLY A 173 48.64 9.92 18.50
CA GLY A 173 50.00 10.31 18.13
C GLY A 173 50.07 11.53 17.22
N TRP A 174 49.07 12.41 17.31
CA TRP A 174 49.07 13.70 16.60
C TRP A 174 49.61 14.80 17.51
N ARG A 175 50.14 15.86 16.90
CA ARG A 175 50.66 17.04 17.58
C ARG A 175 49.81 18.25 17.22
N CYS A 176 49.41 19.02 18.22
CA CYS A 176 48.79 20.33 18.03
C CYS A 176 49.87 21.41 18.13
N HIS A 177 49.94 22.30 17.15
CA HIS A 177 50.92 23.41 17.09
C HIS A 177 50.36 24.73 17.62
N SER A 178 49.06 24.80 17.88
CA SER A 178 48.42 26.01 18.40
C SER A 178 48.73 26.21 19.89
N THR A 179 49.11 27.44 20.27
CA THR A 179 49.56 27.78 21.63
C THR A 179 48.48 28.36 22.52
N GLN A 180 47.29 28.64 21.98
CA GLN A 180 46.17 29.26 22.71
C GLN A 180 44.83 28.69 22.23
N TYR A 181 43.92 28.43 23.17
CA TYR A 181 42.53 28.09 22.88
C TYR A 181 41.70 29.37 22.81
N ILE A 182 41.02 29.60 21.68
CA ILE A 182 40.15 30.76 21.48
C ILE A 182 38.68 30.34 21.67
N ASN A 183 38.22 29.36 20.88
CA ASN A 183 36.89 28.74 21.00
C ASN A 183 36.83 27.45 20.15
N ALA A 184 35.72 26.71 20.23
CA ALA A 184 35.53 25.46 19.50
C ALA A 184 35.42 25.62 17.96
N SER A 185 35.15 26.84 17.49
CA SER A 185 34.94 27.19 16.08
C SER A 185 36.19 27.77 15.40
N THR A 186 37.24 28.06 16.16
CA THR A 186 38.55 28.46 15.64
C THR A 186 39.28 27.26 15.04
N HIS A 187 40.06 27.49 13.99
CA HIS A 187 40.91 26.46 13.41
C HIS A 187 42.20 26.32 14.21
N TYR A 188 42.57 25.08 14.49
CA TYR A 188 43.79 24.70 15.17
C TYR A 188 44.62 23.85 14.21
N ASP A 189 45.94 23.94 14.34
CA ASP A 189 46.88 23.28 13.43
C ASP A 189 47.38 21.98 14.05
N PHE A 190 47.26 20.90 13.29
CA PHE A 190 47.59 19.54 13.71
C PHE A 190 48.60 18.90 12.77
N GLU A 191 49.40 17.98 13.29
CA GLU A 191 50.39 17.18 12.57
C GLU A 191 50.29 15.71 12.97
N CYS A 192 50.25 14.79 12.00
CA CYS A 192 50.18 13.35 12.29
C CYS A 192 51.57 12.69 12.33
N GLN A 193 51.61 11.42 12.71
CA GLN A 193 52.84 10.62 12.75
C GLN A 193 53.56 10.51 11.39
N HIS A 194 52.82 10.64 10.28
CA HIS A 194 53.38 10.65 8.92
C HIS A 194 53.82 12.05 8.45
N GLY A 195 53.81 13.06 9.32
CA GLY A 195 54.25 14.42 9.01
C GLY A 195 53.23 15.28 8.26
N HIS A 196 52.00 14.80 8.04
CA HIS A 196 50.96 15.60 7.39
C HIS A 196 50.40 16.65 8.33
N ARG A 197 50.35 17.90 7.85
CA ARG A 197 49.82 19.06 8.58
C ARG A 197 48.46 19.46 8.04
N TRP A 198 47.50 19.70 8.93
CA TRP A 198 46.18 20.20 8.56
C TRP A 198 45.61 21.14 9.61
N SER A 199 44.71 22.02 9.16
CA SER A 199 44.03 22.98 10.02
C SER A 199 42.55 22.62 10.14
N ALA A 200 42.02 22.53 11.37
CA ALA A 200 40.63 22.13 11.59
C ALA A 200 40.04 22.70 12.88
N LYS A 201 38.71 22.82 12.92
CA LYS A 201 37.98 23.26 14.11
C LYS A 201 37.97 22.19 15.19
N TRP A 202 38.10 22.58 16.46
CA TRP A 202 38.10 21.63 17.58
C TRP A 202 36.84 20.77 17.64
N GLY A 203 35.66 21.35 17.38
CA GLY A 203 34.41 20.59 17.31
C GLY A 203 34.41 19.47 16.24
N ASN A 204 35.12 19.68 15.13
CA ASN A 204 35.24 18.69 14.06
C ASN A 204 36.30 17.64 14.36
N ILE A 205 37.37 18.01 15.05
CA ILE A 205 38.45 17.08 15.46
C ILE A 205 37.91 15.98 16.36
N LYS A 206 36.99 16.29 17.29
CA LYS A 206 36.34 15.28 18.13
C LYS A 206 35.57 14.22 17.34
N GLN A 207 35.14 14.54 16.12
CA GLN A 207 34.37 13.64 15.25
C GLN A 207 35.22 12.97 14.15
N LEU A 208 36.47 13.43 13.96
CA LEU A 208 37.32 12.99 12.87
C LEU A 208 37.97 11.64 13.21
N LYS A 209 37.81 10.64 12.33
CA LYS A 209 38.32 9.27 12.53
C LYS A 209 39.81 9.08 12.18
N GLY A 210 40.49 10.13 11.70
CA GLY A 210 41.87 10.01 11.20
C GLY A 210 42.39 11.31 10.58
N CYS A 211 43.69 11.35 10.31
CA CYS A 211 44.30 12.43 9.53
C CYS A 211 43.67 12.48 8.11
N PRO A 212 43.14 13.63 7.64
CA PRO A 212 42.49 13.73 6.34
C PRO A 212 43.40 13.34 5.16
N GLU A 213 44.67 13.71 5.22
CA GLU A 213 45.65 13.40 4.17
C GLU A 213 46.03 11.92 4.18
N CYS A 214 46.27 11.32 5.35
CA CYS A 214 46.49 9.87 5.43
C CYS A 214 45.27 9.11 4.90
N HIS A 215 44.06 9.55 5.27
CA HIS A 215 42.83 8.92 4.80
C HIS A 215 42.65 9.08 3.28
N ARG A 216 42.96 10.27 2.73
CA ARG A 216 42.96 10.53 1.29
C ARG A 216 43.96 9.62 0.57
N LEU A 217 45.17 9.46 1.09
CA LEU A 217 46.21 8.60 0.51
C LEU A 217 45.81 7.11 0.54
N THR A 218 45.10 6.66 1.57
CA THR A 218 44.50 5.29 1.59
C THR A 218 43.30 5.13 0.64
N GLN A 219 42.70 6.22 0.17
CA GLN A 219 41.59 6.23 -0.78
C GLN A 219 42.00 6.54 -2.23
N ILE A 220 43.24 6.96 -2.47
CA ILE A 220 43.79 7.01 -3.82
C ILE A 220 44.08 5.57 -4.21
N ASN A 221 43.13 4.96 -4.92
CA ASN A 221 43.38 3.75 -5.68
C ASN A 221 44.56 4.08 -6.62
N SER A 222 45.79 3.74 -6.25
CA SER A 222 46.91 3.85 -7.19
C SER A 222 46.54 3.02 -8.42
N PHE A 223 46.93 3.47 -9.61
CA PHE A 223 46.62 2.75 -10.84
C PHE A 223 47.06 1.28 -10.73
N GLU A 224 48.21 1.04 -10.10
CA GLU A 224 48.75 -0.27 -9.74
C GLU A 224 47.80 -1.13 -8.88
N THR A 225 47.24 -0.58 -7.80
CA THR A 225 46.25 -1.30 -6.96
C THR A 225 44.99 -1.66 -7.75
N ILE A 226 44.59 -0.82 -8.72
CA ILE A 226 43.44 -1.12 -9.60
C ILE A 226 43.76 -2.28 -10.52
N LEU A 227 44.97 -2.30 -11.09
CA LEU A 227 45.44 -3.40 -11.94
C LEU A 227 45.45 -4.73 -11.17
N GLU A 228 45.99 -4.75 -9.95
CA GLU A 228 45.99 -5.95 -9.09
C GLU A 228 44.57 -6.50 -8.88
N ARG A 229 43.58 -5.63 -8.60
CA ARG A 229 42.17 -6.03 -8.45
C ARG A 229 41.56 -6.58 -9.74
N ILE A 230 41.95 -6.03 -10.89
CA ILE A 230 41.51 -6.52 -12.21
C ILE A 230 42.11 -7.91 -12.47
N HIS A 231 43.40 -8.09 -12.20
CA HIS A 231 44.10 -9.37 -12.32
C HIS A 231 43.57 -10.44 -11.37
N ALA A 232 43.25 -10.09 -10.12
CA ALA A 232 42.65 -11.00 -9.15
C ALA A 232 41.31 -11.59 -9.61
N LYS A 233 40.58 -10.89 -10.49
CA LYS A 233 39.33 -11.36 -11.12
C LYS A 233 39.55 -12.02 -12.49
N GLY A 234 40.81 -12.31 -12.84
CA GLY A 234 41.22 -12.89 -14.13
C GLY A 234 41.04 -11.95 -15.32
N GLY A 235 40.94 -10.64 -15.09
CA GLY A 235 40.82 -9.64 -16.15
C GLY A 235 42.14 -8.98 -16.52
N VAL A 236 42.12 -8.22 -17.61
CA VAL A 236 43.23 -7.39 -18.11
C VAL A 236 42.73 -5.98 -18.37
N CYS A 237 43.44 -4.97 -17.87
CA CYS A 237 43.15 -3.57 -18.19
C CYS A 237 43.73 -3.22 -19.56
N LEU A 238 42.93 -2.63 -20.44
CA LEU A 238 43.34 -2.17 -21.77
C LEU A 238 43.58 -0.66 -21.83
N SER A 239 43.07 0.09 -20.85
CA SER A 239 43.35 1.53 -20.74
C SER A 239 44.77 1.76 -20.20
N PRO A 240 45.56 2.68 -20.80
CA PRO A 240 46.86 3.09 -20.28
C PRO A 240 46.73 3.91 -18.98
N ALA A 241 47.81 3.96 -18.20
CA ALA A 241 47.86 4.71 -16.94
C ALA A 241 47.53 6.21 -17.10
N SER A 242 47.82 6.80 -18.27
CA SER A 242 47.53 8.19 -18.59
C SER A 242 46.03 8.51 -18.67
N GLU A 243 45.15 7.52 -18.87
CA GLU A 243 43.69 7.70 -18.88
C GLU A 243 43.08 7.72 -17.47
N TYR A 244 43.83 7.28 -16.46
CA TYR A 244 43.40 7.28 -15.08
C TYR A 244 43.67 8.65 -14.41
N ARG A 245 42.59 9.35 -14.07
CA ARG A 245 42.64 10.67 -13.42
C ARG A 245 42.17 10.62 -11.98
N ASN A 246 41.12 9.84 -11.70
CA ASN A 246 40.54 9.68 -10.36
C ASN A 246 39.58 8.47 -10.31
N SER A 247 38.93 8.24 -9.17
CA SER A 247 37.99 7.13 -8.93
C SER A 247 36.76 7.08 -9.85
N HIS A 248 36.46 8.16 -10.58
CA HIS A 248 35.37 8.23 -11.56
C HIS A 248 35.83 7.95 -13.00
N SER A 249 37.14 7.88 -13.25
CA SER A 249 37.68 7.46 -14.55
C SER A 249 37.10 6.11 -14.93
N LYS A 250 36.68 5.99 -16.19
CA LYS A 250 36.22 4.74 -16.78
C LYS A 250 37.40 4.07 -17.47
N LEU A 251 37.67 2.83 -17.11
CA LEU A 251 38.75 2.02 -17.69
C LEU A 251 38.16 0.97 -18.62
N LYS A 252 38.84 0.71 -19.73
CA LYS A 252 38.54 -0.42 -20.61
C LYS A 252 39.17 -1.69 -20.03
N VAL A 253 38.37 -2.72 -19.83
CA VAL A 253 38.77 -3.99 -19.19
C VAL A 253 38.30 -5.17 -20.02
N ARG A 254 39.14 -6.21 -20.13
CA ARG A 254 38.81 -7.52 -20.70
C ARG A 254 38.70 -8.54 -19.57
N CYS A 255 37.60 -9.29 -19.46
CA CYS A 255 37.48 -10.36 -18.45
C CYS A 255 38.17 -11.67 -18.87
N ALA A 256 38.24 -12.64 -17.95
CA ALA A 256 38.80 -13.98 -18.19
C ALA A 256 38.15 -14.73 -19.37
N ARG A 257 36.86 -14.48 -19.63
CA ARG A 257 36.12 -15.07 -20.77
C ARG A 257 36.28 -14.28 -22.08
N GLY A 258 37.13 -13.25 -22.11
CA GLY A 258 37.44 -12.47 -23.31
C GLY A 258 36.54 -11.26 -23.57
N HIS A 259 35.47 -11.04 -22.80
CA HIS A 259 34.58 -9.88 -22.99
C HIS A 259 35.24 -8.56 -22.63
N GLU A 260 35.19 -7.59 -23.55
CA GLU A 260 35.66 -6.22 -23.35
C GLU A 260 34.50 -5.30 -22.92
N PHE A 261 34.72 -4.50 -21.89
CA PHE A 261 33.73 -3.54 -21.39
C PHE A 261 34.40 -2.32 -20.76
N LEU A 262 33.64 -1.23 -20.68
CA LEU A 262 34.06 0.02 -20.07
C LEU A 262 33.43 0.15 -18.68
N ARG A 263 34.24 0.41 -17.64
CA ARG A 263 33.70 0.55 -16.27
C ARG A 263 34.46 1.54 -15.40
N GLY A 264 33.72 2.26 -14.56
CA GLY A 264 34.30 3.13 -13.54
C GLY A 264 34.99 2.33 -12.43
N VAL A 265 36.04 2.91 -11.83
CA VAL A 265 36.87 2.23 -10.80
C VAL A 265 36.06 1.76 -9.60
N GLN A 266 35.09 2.55 -9.13
CA GLN A 266 34.17 2.12 -8.07
C GLN A 266 33.33 0.89 -8.47
N GLY A 267 32.91 0.83 -9.73
CA GLY A 267 32.12 -0.26 -10.30
C GLY A 267 32.91 -1.55 -10.56
N LEU A 268 34.25 -1.53 -10.50
CA LEU A 268 35.08 -2.73 -10.56
C LEU A 268 35.03 -3.53 -9.23
N SER A 269 34.67 -2.87 -8.13
CA SER A 269 34.61 -3.47 -6.78
C SER A 269 33.22 -3.97 -6.39
N ALA A 270 32.15 -3.37 -6.92
CA ALA A 270 30.77 -3.75 -6.64
C ALA A 270 30.25 -4.93 -7.52
N GLY A 271 29.29 -5.70 -6.99
CA GLY A 271 28.80 -6.96 -7.58
C GLY A 271 28.33 -6.90 -9.04
N LYS A 272 28.51 -8.04 -9.74
CA LYS A 272 28.45 -8.29 -11.21
C LYS A 272 29.60 -7.66 -12.00
N TRP A 273 30.77 -8.29 -11.95
CA TRP A 273 32.03 -7.90 -12.62
C TRP A 273 31.94 -7.69 -14.14
N CYS A 274 31.46 -8.69 -14.88
CA CYS A 274 31.23 -8.62 -16.32
C CYS A 274 29.75 -8.86 -16.59
N GLN A 275 29.08 -7.92 -17.25
CA GLN A 275 27.66 -8.02 -17.57
C GLN A 275 27.39 -9.15 -18.57
N GLN A 276 28.27 -9.33 -19.56
CA GLN A 276 28.14 -10.41 -20.54
C GLN A 276 28.24 -11.79 -19.87
N CYS A 277 29.26 -12.00 -19.03
CA CYS A 277 29.37 -13.25 -18.25
C CYS A 277 28.16 -13.45 -17.34
N ALA A 278 27.67 -12.40 -16.69
CA ALA A 278 26.48 -12.49 -15.85
C ALA A 278 25.24 -12.88 -16.66
N ILE A 279 25.07 -12.38 -17.89
CA ILE A 279 23.97 -12.75 -18.78
C ILE A 279 24.12 -14.22 -19.21
N GLU A 280 25.32 -14.64 -19.59
CA GLU A 280 25.62 -16.03 -19.97
C GLU A 280 25.38 -17.01 -18.82
N ASP A 281 25.85 -16.69 -17.62
CA ASP A 281 25.65 -17.51 -16.42
C ASP A 281 24.17 -17.52 -15.97
N MET A 282 23.40 -16.48 -16.33
CA MET A 282 21.95 -16.44 -16.12
C MET A 282 21.14 -17.14 -17.23
N ARG A 283 21.76 -17.58 -18.34
CA ARG A 283 21.04 -18.36 -19.36
C ARG A 283 20.71 -19.73 -18.79
N LYS A 284 19.43 -19.93 -18.47
CA LYS A 284 18.88 -21.19 -17.93
C LYS A 284 19.07 -22.39 -18.86
N TYR A 285 19.20 -22.16 -20.17
CA TYR A 285 19.31 -23.20 -21.19
C TYR A 285 20.37 -22.85 -22.22
N THR A 286 20.98 -23.88 -22.77
CA THR A 286 22.02 -23.86 -23.81
C THR A 286 21.50 -24.56 -25.07
N ILE A 287 22.19 -24.40 -26.20
CA ILE A 287 21.83 -25.15 -27.42
C ILE A 287 21.98 -26.66 -27.23
N THR A 288 22.92 -27.08 -26.37
CA THR A 288 23.12 -28.48 -25.99
C THR A 288 21.90 -29.04 -25.28
N ASP A 289 21.25 -28.27 -24.40
CA ASP A 289 20.02 -28.69 -23.73
C ASP A 289 18.88 -28.93 -24.74
N LEU A 290 18.75 -28.05 -25.75
CA LEU A 290 17.79 -28.20 -26.83
C LEU A 290 18.05 -29.48 -27.66
N GLN A 291 19.32 -29.74 -28.00
CA GLN A 291 19.73 -30.93 -28.74
C GLN A 291 19.48 -32.22 -27.95
N GLN A 292 19.78 -32.23 -26.64
CA GLN A 292 19.51 -33.37 -25.77
C GLN A 292 18.00 -33.64 -25.64
N TYR A 293 17.18 -32.60 -25.51
CA TYR A 293 15.74 -32.75 -25.49
C TYR A 293 15.19 -33.31 -26.81
N ALA A 294 15.71 -32.84 -27.95
CA ALA A 294 15.35 -33.40 -29.25
C ALA A 294 15.68 -34.89 -29.34
N ALA A 295 16.87 -35.30 -28.90
CA ALA A 295 17.29 -36.70 -28.88
C ALA A 295 16.38 -37.56 -27.98
N LYS A 296 15.94 -37.04 -26.83
CA LYS A 296 14.97 -37.72 -25.94
C LYS A 296 13.62 -37.95 -26.63
N GLN A 297 13.19 -37.03 -27.50
CA GLN A 297 11.98 -37.16 -28.32
C GLN A 297 12.22 -37.92 -29.64
N ARG A 298 13.37 -38.63 -29.75
CA ARG A 298 13.81 -39.36 -30.95
C ARG A 298 13.90 -38.48 -32.20
N GLY A 299 14.16 -37.20 -32.02
CA GLY A 299 14.37 -36.24 -33.09
C GLY A 299 15.70 -35.51 -32.98
N GLN A 300 15.83 -34.43 -33.75
CA GLN A 300 17.04 -33.63 -33.87
C GLN A 300 16.69 -32.14 -33.82
N CYS A 301 17.52 -31.35 -33.12
CA CYS A 301 17.51 -29.90 -33.22
C CYS A 301 18.52 -29.50 -34.31
N LEU A 302 18.05 -28.83 -35.36
CA LEU A 302 18.87 -28.42 -36.51
C LEU A 302 19.56 -27.06 -36.27
N SER A 303 19.07 -26.28 -35.31
CA SER A 303 19.69 -25.00 -34.94
C SER A 303 21.02 -25.19 -34.21
N GLN A 304 21.98 -24.30 -34.48
CA GLN A 304 23.35 -24.38 -33.95
C GLN A 304 23.61 -23.46 -32.75
N THR A 305 22.74 -22.48 -32.50
CA THR A 305 22.92 -21.50 -31.43
C THR A 305 21.63 -21.29 -30.64
N PHE A 306 21.77 -21.03 -29.33
CA PHE A 306 20.64 -20.68 -28.48
C PHE A 306 20.56 -19.17 -28.30
N ILE A 307 19.48 -18.57 -28.81
CA ILE A 307 19.22 -17.14 -28.67
C ILE A 307 18.37 -16.85 -27.42
N SER A 308 17.17 -17.42 -27.33
CA SER A 308 16.26 -17.23 -26.20
C SER A 308 15.14 -18.28 -26.21
N THR A 309 14.44 -18.44 -25.09
CA THR A 309 13.32 -19.41 -24.98
C THR A 309 12.18 -19.15 -25.96
N ASN A 310 12.01 -17.91 -26.42
CA ASN A 310 10.92 -17.51 -27.31
C ASN A 310 11.34 -17.48 -28.79
N HIS A 311 12.62 -17.65 -29.09
CA HIS A 311 13.10 -17.73 -30.46
C HIS A 311 12.66 -19.05 -31.11
N GLU A 312 12.33 -19.02 -32.40
CA GLU A 312 11.97 -20.23 -33.14
C GLU A 312 13.22 -20.99 -33.58
N TYR A 313 13.24 -22.28 -33.29
CA TYR A 313 14.31 -23.19 -33.67
C TYR A 313 13.79 -24.20 -34.69
N ASP A 314 14.70 -24.71 -35.51
CA ASP A 314 14.43 -25.75 -36.49
C ASP A 314 14.58 -27.13 -35.84
N TRP A 315 13.55 -27.97 -35.98
CA TRP A 315 13.48 -29.30 -35.39
C TRP A 315 13.15 -30.33 -36.45
N LYS A 316 13.58 -31.58 -36.23
CA LYS A 316 13.25 -32.74 -37.07
C LYS A 316 12.82 -33.91 -36.18
N CYS A 317 11.69 -34.55 -36.46
CA CYS A 317 11.26 -35.73 -35.71
C CYS A 317 11.80 -37.06 -36.28
N GLU A 318 11.56 -38.17 -35.58
CA GLU A 318 11.93 -39.54 -36.01
C GLU A 318 11.35 -39.91 -37.37
N PHE A 319 10.14 -39.44 -37.67
CA PHE A 319 9.44 -39.68 -38.93
C PHE A 319 9.87 -38.73 -40.07
N GLY A 320 10.85 -37.85 -39.82
CA GLY A 320 11.45 -36.98 -40.82
C GLY A 320 10.76 -35.62 -41.02
N HIS A 321 9.66 -35.32 -40.31
CA HIS A 321 8.99 -34.01 -40.38
C HIS A 321 9.91 -32.92 -39.83
N VAL A 322 10.08 -31.84 -40.60
CA VAL A 322 10.88 -30.67 -40.22
C VAL A 322 9.95 -29.51 -39.89
N PHE A 323 10.12 -28.89 -38.72
CA PHE A 323 9.22 -27.84 -38.23
C PHE A 323 9.96 -26.78 -37.41
N LYS A 324 9.41 -25.55 -37.42
CA LYS A 324 9.93 -24.41 -36.66
C LYS A 324 9.08 -24.15 -35.43
N ARG A 325 9.68 -24.17 -34.24
CA ARG A 325 9.00 -23.82 -32.97
C ARG A 325 9.99 -23.32 -31.93
N ASN A 326 9.50 -22.52 -30.99
CA ASN A 326 10.30 -22.10 -29.85
C ASN A 326 10.42 -23.17 -28.76
N TRP A 327 11.32 -22.93 -27.81
CA TRP A 327 11.63 -23.87 -26.73
C TRP A 327 10.45 -24.12 -25.79
N ALA A 328 9.66 -23.09 -25.46
CA ALA A 328 8.51 -23.26 -24.57
C ALA A 328 7.44 -24.20 -25.18
N TYR A 329 7.09 -23.97 -26.45
CA TYR A 329 6.05 -24.74 -27.11
C TYR A 329 6.47 -26.15 -27.54
N VAL A 330 7.75 -26.35 -27.87
CA VAL A 330 8.25 -27.69 -28.23
C VAL A 330 8.27 -28.65 -27.02
N GLN A 331 8.29 -28.10 -25.81
CA GLN A 331 8.16 -28.86 -24.56
C GLN A 331 6.73 -29.35 -24.32
N GLU A 332 5.72 -28.60 -24.75
CA GLU A 332 4.30 -28.99 -24.61
C GLU A 332 3.87 -29.96 -25.70
N GLN A 333 4.21 -29.67 -26.96
CA GLN A 333 3.86 -30.50 -28.11
C GLN A 333 5.05 -30.55 -29.08
N TRP A 334 5.71 -31.71 -29.11
CA TRP A 334 6.92 -31.97 -29.90
C TRP A 334 6.69 -31.74 -31.40
N CYS A 335 5.96 -32.64 -32.07
CA CYS A 335 5.70 -32.59 -33.50
C CYS A 335 4.19 -32.64 -33.75
N SER A 336 3.62 -31.56 -34.33
CA SER A 336 2.19 -31.46 -34.60
C SER A 336 1.70 -32.50 -35.62
N GLU A 337 2.51 -32.83 -36.62
CA GLU A 337 2.15 -33.84 -37.62
C GLU A 337 2.07 -35.23 -36.99
N CYS A 338 3.06 -35.62 -36.17
CA CYS A 338 3.00 -36.87 -35.42
C CYS A 338 1.86 -36.89 -34.40
N PHE A 339 1.56 -35.75 -33.79
CA PHE A 339 0.43 -35.61 -32.86
C PHE A 339 -0.90 -35.87 -33.56
N HIS A 340 -1.15 -35.25 -34.72
CA HIS A 340 -2.37 -35.48 -35.49
C HIS A 340 -2.45 -36.90 -36.07
N GLN A 341 -1.34 -37.48 -36.54
CA GLN A 341 -1.31 -38.87 -36.99
C GLN A 341 -1.67 -39.84 -35.86
N ASN A 342 -1.13 -39.64 -34.64
CA ASN A 342 -1.45 -40.47 -33.49
C ASN A 342 -2.90 -40.28 -32.99
N GLN A 343 -3.43 -39.05 -33.04
CA GLN A 343 -4.84 -38.80 -32.74
C GLN A 343 -5.80 -39.47 -33.73
N ARG A 344 -5.42 -39.53 -35.02
CA ARG A 344 -6.20 -40.22 -36.06
C ARG A 344 -6.24 -41.73 -35.80
N ILE A 345 -5.12 -42.32 -35.42
CA ILE A 345 -5.03 -43.75 -35.05
C ILE A 345 -5.90 -44.06 -33.84
N LYS A 346 -5.78 -43.28 -32.75
CA LYS A 346 -6.60 -43.49 -31.54
C LYS A 346 -8.10 -43.30 -31.78
N SER A 347 -8.48 -42.33 -32.62
CA SER A 347 -9.88 -42.13 -33.00
C SER A 347 -10.41 -43.31 -33.81
N TRP A 348 -9.59 -43.86 -34.71
CA TRP A 348 -9.94 -45.07 -35.47
C TRP A 348 -10.10 -46.30 -34.57
N GLU A 349 -9.18 -46.53 -33.63
CA GLU A 349 -9.28 -47.63 -32.65
C GLU A 349 -10.59 -47.55 -31.86
N ARG A 350 -10.95 -46.36 -31.36
CA ARG A 350 -12.20 -46.14 -30.62
C ARG A 350 -13.44 -46.45 -31.46
N VAL A 351 -13.45 -46.03 -32.73
CA VAL A 351 -14.55 -46.37 -33.65
C VAL A 351 -14.64 -47.88 -33.84
N ASN A 352 -13.50 -48.55 -34.03
CA ASN A 352 -13.44 -49.98 -34.24
C ASN A 352 -13.96 -50.74 -33.00
N ASP A 353 -13.59 -50.30 -31.79
CA ASP A 353 -14.07 -50.86 -30.53
C ASP A 353 -15.60 -50.75 -30.41
N ILE A 354 -16.18 -49.57 -30.67
CA ILE A 354 -17.64 -49.36 -30.63
C ILE A 354 -18.36 -50.28 -31.64
N VAL A 355 -17.78 -50.46 -32.82
CA VAL A 355 -18.36 -51.31 -33.87
C VAL A 355 -18.27 -52.79 -33.46
N ASN A 356 -17.14 -53.22 -32.92
CA ASN A 356 -16.92 -54.59 -32.44
C ASN A 356 -17.83 -54.93 -31.26
N ASP A 357 -18.00 -54.02 -30.30
CA ASP A 357 -18.89 -54.20 -29.14
C ASP A 357 -20.36 -54.43 -29.55
N LYS A 358 -20.77 -53.87 -30.69
CA LYS A 358 -22.12 -54.08 -31.25
C LYS A 358 -22.18 -55.23 -32.26
N ASN A 359 -21.16 -56.09 -32.29
CA ASN A 359 -20.99 -57.20 -33.23
C ASN A 359 -21.10 -56.77 -34.70
N GLY A 360 -20.65 -55.56 -35.02
CA GLY A 360 -20.50 -55.06 -36.38
C GLY A 360 -19.08 -55.23 -36.91
N THR A 361 -18.89 -54.93 -38.18
CA THR A 361 -17.57 -54.88 -38.84
C THR A 361 -17.43 -53.57 -39.59
N CYS A 362 -16.33 -52.85 -39.38
CA CYS A 362 -15.95 -51.71 -40.21
C CYS A 362 -15.61 -52.20 -41.63
N VAL A 363 -16.18 -51.57 -42.65
CA VAL A 363 -15.88 -51.85 -44.06
C VAL A 363 -14.73 -50.98 -44.54
N ASP A 364 -14.67 -49.74 -44.04
CA ASP A 364 -13.54 -48.84 -44.24
C ASP A 364 -12.29 -49.28 -43.47
N SER A 365 -11.14 -48.70 -43.83
CA SER A 365 -9.86 -48.92 -43.16
C SER A 365 -9.31 -47.62 -42.57
N ILE A 366 -8.28 -47.73 -41.74
CA ILE A 366 -7.58 -46.58 -41.15
C ILE A 366 -7.00 -45.62 -42.21
N GLU A 367 -6.74 -46.11 -43.42
CA GLU A 367 -6.22 -45.30 -44.53
C GLU A 367 -7.29 -44.41 -45.14
N SER A 368 -8.54 -44.90 -45.24
CA SER A 368 -9.68 -44.13 -45.76
C SER A 368 -10.29 -43.18 -44.71
N PHE A 369 -10.02 -43.40 -43.43
CA PHE A 369 -10.46 -42.52 -42.34
C PHE A 369 -9.67 -41.21 -42.29
N LYS A 370 -10.35 -40.09 -42.60
CA LYS A 370 -9.75 -38.75 -42.59
C LYS A 370 -9.95 -38.05 -41.26
N ASP A 371 -11.21 -37.88 -40.84
CA ASP A 371 -11.57 -37.20 -39.60
C ASP A 371 -12.89 -37.74 -38.99
N SER A 372 -13.29 -37.19 -37.84
CA SER A 372 -14.49 -37.61 -37.10
C SER A 372 -15.82 -37.31 -37.80
N ARG A 373 -15.82 -36.43 -38.83
CA ARG A 373 -17.00 -36.04 -39.61
C ARG A 373 -17.09 -36.77 -40.94
N SER A 374 -16.01 -37.44 -41.34
CA SER A 374 -15.93 -38.22 -42.56
C SER A 374 -16.90 -39.40 -42.47
N GLU A 375 -17.53 -39.71 -43.60
CA GLU A 375 -18.41 -40.86 -43.71
C GLU A 375 -17.59 -42.16 -43.59
N LEU A 376 -18.10 -43.07 -42.78
CA LEU A 376 -17.57 -44.37 -42.46
C LEU A 376 -18.61 -45.43 -42.78
N TRP A 377 -18.22 -46.46 -43.51
CA TRP A 377 -19.06 -47.59 -43.84
C TRP A 377 -18.93 -48.70 -42.81
N VAL A 378 -20.07 -49.09 -42.23
CA VAL A 378 -20.18 -50.14 -41.21
C VAL A 378 -21.21 -51.17 -41.64
N ARG A 379 -20.90 -52.45 -41.38
CA ARG A 379 -21.81 -53.58 -41.51
C ARG A 379 -22.24 -54.04 -40.11
N CYS A 380 -23.53 -54.07 -39.81
CA CYS A 380 -24.01 -54.56 -38.52
C CYS A 380 -24.15 -56.08 -38.47
N SER A 381 -24.34 -56.63 -37.27
CA SER A 381 -24.60 -58.06 -37.02
C SER A 381 -25.78 -58.65 -37.80
N ASN A 382 -26.82 -57.84 -38.08
CA ASN A 382 -27.95 -58.23 -38.92
C ASN A 382 -27.65 -58.15 -40.44
N GLY A 383 -26.40 -57.89 -40.82
CA GLY A 383 -25.94 -57.84 -42.22
C GLY A 383 -26.23 -56.53 -42.97
N HIS A 384 -26.75 -55.50 -42.31
CA HIS A 384 -27.02 -54.22 -42.97
C HIS A 384 -25.74 -53.39 -43.13
N HIS A 385 -25.55 -52.85 -44.34
CA HIS A 385 -24.50 -51.89 -44.66
C HIS A 385 -25.08 -50.47 -44.59
N PHE A 386 -24.39 -49.57 -43.89
CA PHE A 386 -24.79 -48.17 -43.76
C PHE A 386 -23.57 -47.26 -43.58
N SER A 387 -23.68 -46.02 -44.05
CA SER A 387 -22.72 -44.97 -43.74
C SER A 387 -23.11 -44.28 -42.43
N THR A 388 -22.12 -43.90 -41.64
CA THR A 388 -22.25 -43.14 -40.40
C THR A 388 -21.00 -42.32 -40.18
N THR A 389 -20.94 -41.51 -39.12
CA THR A 389 -19.73 -40.80 -38.71
C THR A 389 -19.24 -41.31 -37.36
N SER A 390 -17.97 -41.05 -37.04
CA SER A 390 -17.37 -41.36 -35.73
C SER A 390 -18.19 -40.76 -34.59
N THR A 391 -18.60 -39.50 -34.75
CA THR A 391 -19.41 -38.79 -33.74
C THR A 391 -20.75 -39.47 -33.47
N ASN A 392 -21.42 -39.96 -34.52
CA ASN A 392 -22.72 -40.62 -34.38
C ASN A 392 -22.59 -41.97 -33.65
N LEU A 393 -21.52 -42.71 -33.92
CA LEU A 393 -21.22 -43.95 -33.23
C LEU A 393 -20.91 -43.72 -31.74
N GLU A 394 -20.12 -42.69 -31.43
CA GLU A 394 -19.77 -42.30 -30.05
C GLU A 394 -20.98 -41.83 -29.23
N VAL A 395 -21.91 -41.10 -29.84
CA VAL A 395 -23.17 -40.68 -29.20
C VAL A 395 -24.18 -41.84 -29.09
N GLY A 396 -23.84 -43.01 -29.64
CA GLY A 396 -24.59 -44.25 -29.49
C GLY A 396 -25.59 -44.54 -30.62
N MET A 397 -25.68 -43.67 -31.63
CA MET A 397 -26.48 -43.93 -32.82
C MET A 397 -25.89 -45.12 -33.58
N TRP A 398 -26.77 -46.01 -34.03
CA TRP A 398 -26.39 -47.26 -34.69
C TRP A 398 -27.22 -47.47 -35.96
N CYS A 399 -27.15 -48.68 -36.53
CA CYS A 399 -27.82 -49.08 -37.75
C CYS A 399 -29.29 -48.59 -37.82
N PRO A 400 -29.62 -47.67 -38.74
CA PRO A 400 -30.98 -47.13 -38.88
C PRO A 400 -32.01 -48.20 -39.20
N LYS A 401 -31.64 -49.20 -40.02
CA LYS A 401 -32.53 -50.32 -40.34
C LYS A 401 -32.89 -51.16 -39.12
N CYS A 402 -31.92 -51.44 -38.25
CA CYS A 402 -32.16 -52.15 -36.98
C CYS A 402 -32.99 -51.29 -36.01
N TYR A 403 -32.71 -49.98 -35.97
CA TYR A 403 -33.47 -49.03 -35.14
C TYR A 403 -34.95 -48.96 -35.56
N HIS A 404 -35.23 -48.78 -36.85
CA HIS A 404 -36.61 -48.78 -37.36
C HIS A 404 -37.32 -50.12 -37.21
N ALA A 405 -36.60 -51.24 -37.33
CA ALA A 405 -37.16 -52.56 -37.03
C ALA A 405 -37.55 -52.69 -35.55
N SER A 406 -36.76 -52.12 -34.63
CA SER A 406 -37.05 -52.13 -33.19
C SER A 406 -38.21 -51.19 -32.78
N LEU A 407 -38.49 -50.16 -33.59
CA LEU A 407 -39.61 -49.24 -33.39
C LEU A 407 -40.96 -49.79 -33.87
N ARG A 408 -40.98 -50.89 -34.67
CA ARG A 408 -42.21 -51.63 -35.01
C ARG A 408 -42.71 -52.49 -33.84
N LYS A 409 -42.76 -51.90 -32.64
CA LYS A 409 -43.14 -52.54 -31.37
C LYS A 409 -44.65 -52.65 -31.13
N ASN A 410 -45.50 -52.17 -32.03
CA ASN A 410 -46.91 -52.48 -32.01
C ASN A 410 -47.25 -53.36 -33.22
N SER A 411 -47.24 -54.67 -33.02
CA SER A 411 -47.67 -55.67 -33.97
C SER A 411 -48.83 -56.46 -33.36
N ILE A 412 -49.64 -57.12 -34.19
CA ILE A 412 -50.75 -57.94 -33.69
C ILE A 412 -50.27 -59.06 -32.75
N VAL A 413 -49.06 -59.55 -32.99
CA VAL A 413 -48.39 -60.54 -32.14
C VAL A 413 -48.22 -60.03 -30.71
N ASN A 414 -47.90 -58.74 -30.54
CA ASN A 414 -47.73 -58.13 -29.22
C ASN A 414 -49.06 -57.98 -28.47
N LEU A 415 -50.17 -57.72 -29.18
CA LEU A 415 -51.51 -57.67 -28.60
C LEU A 415 -51.94 -59.07 -28.12
N HIS A 416 -51.70 -60.12 -28.92
CA HIS A 416 -51.97 -61.50 -28.54
C HIS A 416 -51.16 -61.93 -27.32
N HIS A 417 -49.86 -61.63 -27.30
CA HIS A 417 -48.99 -61.95 -26.17
C HIS A 417 -49.40 -61.21 -24.89
N PHE A 418 -49.79 -59.94 -24.99
CA PHE A 418 -50.29 -59.17 -23.84
C PHE A 418 -51.57 -59.78 -23.26
N ALA A 419 -52.50 -60.20 -24.12
CA ALA A 419 -53.73 -60.85 -23.67
C ALA A 419 -53.43 -62.16 -22.93
N GLN A 420 -52.54 -63.00 -23.48
CA GLN A 420 -52.12 -64.25 -22.84
C GLN A 420 -51.50 -64.00 -21.45
N LYS A 421 -50.63 -63.00 -21.32
CA LYS A 421 -50.01 -62.63 -20.04
C LYS A 421 -51.04 -62.21 -18.97
N LYS A 422 -52.18 -61.67 -19.38
CA LYS A 422 -53.30 -61.30 -18.50
C LYS A 422 -54.33 -62.43 -18.32
N GLY A 423 -54.03 -63.63 -18.78
CA GLY A 423 -54.91 -64.80 -18.71
C GLY A 423 -56.08 -64.75 -19.70
N GLY A 424 -55.98 -63.94 -20.76
CA GLY A 424 -57.03 -63.75 -21.75
C GLY A 424 -56.58 -63.98 -23.19
N LYS A 425 -57.45 -63.65 -24.14
CA LYS A 425 -57.21 -63.77 -25.59
C LYS A 425 -57.57 -62.46 -26.30
N CYS A 426 -56.93 -62.18 -27.42
CA CYS A 426 -57.32 -61.12 -28.35
C CYS A 426 -57.68 -61.76 -29.68
N HIS A 427 -58.87 -61.45 -30.21
CA HIS A 427 -59.45 -62.10 -31.39
C HIS A 427 -59.16 -61.37 -32.69
N SER A 428 -58.64 -60.15 -32.62
CA SER A 428 -58.25 -59.39 -33.80
C SER A 428 -57.05 -60.03 -34.50
N GLN A 429 -57.02 -59.99 -35.85
CA GLN A 429 -55.97 -60.65 -36.65
C GLN A 429 -54.95 -59.68 -37.25
N ARG A 430 -55.21 -58.38 -37.19
CA ARG A 430 -54.32 -57.34 -37.72
C ARG A 430 -54.23 -56.16 -36.78
N TYR A 431 -53.03 -55.59 -36.66
CA TYR A 431 -52.81 -54.34 -35.93
C TYR A 431 -52.86 -53.18 -36.93
N THR A 432 -53.69 -52.19 -36.64
CA THR A 432 -53.86 -50.99 -37.47
C THR A 432 -53.17 -49.80 -36.80
N ASN A 433 -53.66 -49.39 -35.63
CA ASN A 433 -53.07 -48.36 -34.79
C ASN A 433 -53.49 -48.56 -33.31
N GLY A 434 -52.98 -47.73 -32.40
CA GLY A 434 -53.21 -47.94 -30.96
C GLY A 434 -54.59 -47.56 -30.44
N ASP A 435 -55.35 -46.77 -31.21
CA ASP A 435 -56.70 -46.29 -30.86
C ASP A 435 -57.80 -47.15 -31.46
N HIS A 436 -57.48 -47.96 -32.48
CA HIS A 436 -58.42 -48.91 -33.08
C HIS A 436 -58.95 -49.89 -32.03
N LYS A 437 -60.26 -50.16 -32.06
CA LYS A 437 -60.89 -51.06 -31.10
C LYS A 437 -60.60 -52.51 -31.46
N TYR A 438 -59.94 -53.21 -30.56
CA TYR A 438 -59.65 -54.64 -30.67
C TYR A 438 -60.60 -55.44 -29.78
N GLU A 439 -60.86 -56.69 -30.15
CA GLU A 439 -61.74 -57.60 -29.41
C GLU A 439 -60.93 -58.45 -28.43
N TRP A 440 -61.23 -58.31 -27.14
CA TRP A 440 -60.51 -58.94 -26.03
C TRP A 440 -61.42 -59.90 -25.26
N GLU A 441 -60.84 -60.95 -24.68
CA GLU A 441 -61.51 -61.95 -23.85
C GLU A 441 -60.67 -62.23 -22.59
N CYS A 442 -61.27 -62.30 -21.40
CA CYS A 442 -60.55 -62.64 -20.16
C CYS A 442 -60.71 -64.12 -19.81
N ILE A 443 -60.02 -64.57 -18.74
CA ILE A 443 -60.07 -65.97 -18.28
C ILE A 443 -61.48 -66.44 -17.89
N GLU A 444 -62.32 -65.52 -17.40
CA GLU A 444 -63.72 -65.76 -17.05
C GLU A 444 -64.66 -65.75 -18.26
N GLY A 445 -64.12 -65.62 -19.49
CA GLY A 445 -64.87 -65.63 -20.74
C GLY A 445 -65.55 -64.30 -21.12
N HIS A 446 -65.38 -63.23 -20.34
CA HIS A 446 -65.96 -61.93 -20.69
C HIS A 446 -65.27 -61.32 -21.92
N ARG A 447 -66.06 -60.92 -22.91
CA ARG A 447 -65.59 -60.26 -24.13
C ARG A 447 -65.87 -58.75 -24.12
N TRP A 448 -64.91 -57.95 -24.57
CA TRP A 448 -65.08 -56.49 -24.72
C TRP A 448 -64.23 -55.90 -25.84
N SER A 449 -64.69 -54.76 -26.36
CA SER A 449 -64.04 -54.02 -27.43
C SER A 449 -63.33 -52.77 -26.88
N ALA A 450 -62.01 -52.68 -27.05
CA ALA A 450 -61.21 -51.55 -26.53
C ALA A 450 -59.92 -51.30 -27.33
N GLY A 451 -59.47 -50.05 -27.37
CA GLY A 451 -58.20 -49.67 -28.00
C GLY A 451 -56.97 -50.13 -27.21
N TRP A 452 -55.88 -50.44 -27.91
CA TRP A 452 -54.63 -50.92 -27.34
C TRP A 452 -54.06 -49.99 -26.26
N PHE A 453 -54.01 -48.68 -26.52
CA PHE A 453 -53.51 -47.71 -25.54
C PHE A 453 -54.38 -47.61 -24.28
N ASN A 454 -55.71 -47.74 -24.43
CA ASN A 454 -56.63 -47.74 -23.29
C ASN A 454 -56.46 -49.00 -22.44
N VAL A 455 -56.28 -50.17 -23.07
CA VAL A 455 -56.05 -51.43 -22.37
C VAL A 455 -54.70 -51.43 -21.64
N GLN A 456 -53.67 -50.79 -22.19
CA GLN A 456 -52.37 -50.61 -21.51
C GLN A 456 -52.45 -49.65 -20.32
N LYS A 457 -53.23 -48.56 -20.45
CA LYS A 457 -53.34 -47.51 -19.43
C LYS A 457 -54.23 -47.90 -18.24
N LEU A 458 -55.23 -48.74 -18.46
CA LEU A 458 -56.11 -49.22 -17.40
C LEU A 458 -55.36 -50.22 -16.51
N LYS A 459 -55.29 -49.93 -15.19
CA LYS A 459 -54.69 -50.83 -14.19
C LYS A 459 -55.41 -52.19 -14.06
N GLU A 460 -56.62 -52.30 -14.60
CA GLU A 460 -57.48 -53.47 -14.49
C GLU A 460 -57.84 -54.00 -15.88
N TRP A 461 -57.62 -55.30 -16.07
CA TRP A 461 -57.66 -55.98 -17.35
C TRP A 461 -59.07 -56.14 -17.94
N CYS A 462 -60.07 -56.50 -17.13
CA CYS A 462 -61.44 -56.78 -17.59
C CYS A 462 -62.46 -55.89 -16.86
N PRO A 463 -63.25 -55.08 -17.59
CA PRO A 463 -64.22 -54.16 -16.99
C PRO A 463 -65.37 -54.89 -16.28
N THR A 464 -65.78 -56.06 -16.78
CA THR A 464 -66.84 -56.88 -16.17
C THR A 464 -66.36 -57.52 -14.86
N CYS A 465 -65.15 -58.11 -14.84
CA CYS A 465 -64.56 -58.64 -13.61
C CYS A 465 -64.40 -57.56 -12.55
N ARG A 466 -63.99 -56.34 -12.93
CA ARG A 466 -63.94 -55.18 -12.04
C ARG A 466 -65.32 -54.85 -11.47
N ALA A 467 -66.34 -54.76 -12.31
CA ALA A 467 -67.70 -54.43 -11.86
C ALA A 467 -68.25 -55.46 -10.86
N VAL A 468 -67.96 -56.75 -11.09
CA VAL A 468 -68.32 -57.83 -10.17
C VAL A 468 -67.55 -57.69 -8.84
N ALA A 469 -66.24 -57.47 -8.87
CA ALA A 469 -65.42 -57.27 -7.68
C ALA A 469 -65.86 -56.05 -6.86
N MET A 470 -66.20 -54.93 -7.52
CA MET A 470 -66.71 -53.71 -6.89
C MET A 470 -68.07 -53.92 -6.21
N LYS A 471 -68.99 -54.68 -6.84
CA LYS A 471 -70.28 -55.04 -6.23
C LYS A 471 -70.09 -55.93 -4.98
N ALA A 472 -69.16 -56.88 -5.04
CA ALA A 472 -68.83 -57.74 -3.90
C ALA A 472 -68.24 -56.93 -2.72
N GLN A 473 -67.29 -56.03 -3.00
CA GLN A 473 -66.74 -55.11 -1.98
C GLN A 473 -67.81 -54.22 -1.36
N LYS A 474 -68.69 -53.61 -2.16
CA LYS A 474 -69.76 -52.75 -1.63
C LYS A 474 -70.73 -53.52 -0.72
N LYS A 475 -71.04 -54.77 -1.05
CA LYS A 475 -71.89 -55.66 -0.24
C LYS A 475 -71.23 -56.03 1.10
N GLU A 476 -69.92 -56.30 1.09
CA GLU A 476 -69.11 -56.56 2.27
C GLU A 476 -68.98 -55.31 3.18
N THR A 477 -68.75 -54.13 2.59
CA THR A 477 -68.71 -52.85 3.32
C THR A 477 -70.05 -52.53 3.98
N LEU A 478 -71.17 -52.77 3.29
CA LEU A 478 -72.52 -52.63 3.85
C LEU A 478 -72.80 -53.65 4.99
N ARG A 479 -72.30 -54.89 4.86
CA ARG A 479 -72.35 -55.90 5.93
C ARG A 479 -71.62 -55.44 7.19
N ARG A 480 -70.39 -54.92 7.04
CA ARG A 480 -69.56 -54.39 8.13
C ARG A 480 -70.19 -53.16 8.79
N GLN A 481 -70.84 -52.29 8.03
CA GLN A 481 -71.55 -51.13 8.57
C GLN A 481 -72.80 -51.52 9.37
N ARG A 482 -73.53 -52.58 8.97
CA ARG A 482 -74.68 -53.10 9.72
C ARG A 482 -74.29 -53.77 11.04
N ALA A 483 -73.15 -54.48 11.07
CA ALA A 483 -72.62 -55.09 12.30
C ALA A 483 -72.23 -54.05 13.38
N LYS A 484 -71.81 -52.84 12.97
CA LYS A 484 -71.47 -51.74 13.89
C LYS A 484 -72.67 -50.98 14.47
N LYS A 485 -73.90 -51.22 13.99
CA LYS A 485 -75.12 -50.52 14.42
C LYS A 485 -76.02 -51.31 15.39
N GLN A 486 -75.62 -52.50 15.85
CA GLN A 486 -76.33 -53.17 16.95
C GLN A 486 -75.87 -52.60 18.29
N PRO A 487 -76.75 -51.98 19.10
CA PRO A 487 -76.36 -51.43 20.39
C PRO A 487 -76.08 -52.55 21.39
N HIS A 488 -74.95 -52.44 22.10
CA HIS A 488 -74.58 -53.27 23.25
C HIS A 488 -75.72 -53.25 24.28
N LYS A 489 -76.52 -54.31 24.35
CA LYS A 489 -77.34 -54.58 25.53
C LYS A 489 -76.41 -55.05 26.65
N THR A 490 -76.10 -54.14 27.57
CA THR A 490 -75.46 -54.42 28.85
C THR A 490 -76.32 -55.40 29.65
N LYS A 491 -75.83 -56.63 29.81
CA LYS A 491 -76.34 -57.55 30.83
C LYS A 491 -75.58 -57.30 32.14
N LYS A 492 -76.37 -56.97 33.16
CA LYS A 492 -76.06 -56.75 34.58
C LYS A 492 -75.08 -57.77 35.19
N GLY A 493 -74.21 -57.32 36.10
CA GLY A 493 -73.74 -58.08 37.28
C GLY A 493 -74.23 -57.33 38.52
N ARG A 494 -75.14 -57.87 39.34
CA ARG A 494 -75.06 -58.94 40.37
C ARG A 494 -74.58 -58.36 41.71
N TRP A 495 -75.50 -58.20 42.67
CA TRP A 495 -75.50 -58.75 44.04
C TRP A 495 -76.94 -58.68 44.55
#